data_AF-A0A7W9IH29-F1
#
_entry.id   AF-A0A7W9IH29-F1
#
_cell.length_a   1.000
_cell.length_b   1.000
_cell.length_c   1.000
_cell.angle_alpha   90.00
_cell.angle_beta   90.00
_cell.angle_gamma   90.00
#
_symmetry.space_group_name_H-M   'P 1'
#
loop_
_entity.id
_entity.type
_entity.pdbx_description
1 polymer ?
#
loop_
_entity_poly.entity_id
_entity_poly.type
_entity_poly.pdbx_seq_one_letter_code
_entity_poly.pdbx_strand_id
1 'polypeptide(L)'
;MTMLVALLSLTAACGGAESDTSATPVDDGPAKRVALWGAEGGFVTVTMNALRPPKVVLYSDGLAIVDASKQLKLTDAETGETVASMETYLTGQPPTAEPKPGAPAVTDVPTTVLGVRGKDGKMLEVRAPALDQVADFYPKELSEAKKLMDGLATRAATAGTDYVATRVRVVAEGVTSAEGKPAPWPAGVPEPSGTVEPIWQKDVEGAAVSAITKAVPAGQQYGRSLFKTGSGALFVLSWRYLLPDE
;
A
#
# COMPACT_ATOMS: atom_id res chain seq x y z
N MET A 1 -39.18 -56.22 45.89
CA MET A 1 -38.13 -56.37 44.85
C MET A 1 -38.56 -55.51 43.67
N THR A 2 -37.66 -54.68 43.12
CA THR A 2 -37.72 -53.90 41.84
C THR A 2 -39.06 -53.88 41.07
N MET A 3 -39.79 -52.75 40.92
CA MET A 3 -39.56 -51.59 40.02
C MET A 3 -39.26 -51.98 38.55
N LEU A 4 -40.08 -51.59 37.54
CA LEU A 4 -40.21 -50.29 36.81
C LEU A 4 -39.04 -50.03 35.81
N VAL A 5 -39.18 -49.49 34.59
CA VAL A 5 -40.24 -48.75 33.81
C VAL A 5 -40.20 -49.26 32.34
N ALA A 6 -41.21 -49.39 31.46
CA ALA A 6 -42.65 -49.05 31.34
C ALA A 6 -43.04 -47.84 30.42
N LEU A 7 -43.51 -48.14 29.18
CA LEU A 7 -44.06 -47.26 28.10
C LEU A 7 -43.03 -46.30 27.43
N LEU A 8 -42.87 -46.22 26.08
CA LEU A 8 -43.75 -45.93 24.93
C LEU A 8 -43.94 -44.43 24.59
N SER A 9 -43.08 -43.98 23.67
CA SER A 9 -43.26 -42.94 22.62
C SER A 9 -44.42 -41.93 22.67
N LEU A 10 -44.09 -40.64 22.48
CA LEU A 10 -44.77 -39.80 21.48
C LEU A 10 -43.86 -38.67 20.97
N THR A 11 -44.15 -38.13 19.79
CA THR A 11 -43.45 -36.97 19.20
C THR A 11 -43.93 -35.66 19.82
N ALA A 12 -43.00 -34.77 20.18
CA ALA A 12 -43.30 -33.39 20.57
C ALA A 12 -42.47 -32.42 19.74
N ALA A 13 -43.11 -31.39 19.16
CA ALA A 13 -42.43 -30.35 18.42
C ALA A 13 -42.17 -29.13 19.31
N CYS A 14 -40.88 -28.83 19.53
CA CYS A 14 -40.41 -27.49 19.83
C CYS A 14 -39.54 -27.07 18.63
N GLY A 15 -39.69 -25.89 18.06
CA GLY A 15 -40.03 -24.64 18.75
C GLY A 15 -38.78 -23.82 19.10
N GLY A 16 -37.61 -24.22 18.58
CA GLY A 16 -36.44 -23.35 18.53
C GLY A 16 -36.67 -22.25 17.51
N ALA A 17 -36.97 -21.04 17.98
CA ALA A 17 -36.80 -19.84 17.16
C ALA A 17 -35.29 -19.57 17.07
N GLU A 18 -34.65 -20.11 16.03
CA GLU A 18 -33.33 -19.64 15.62
C GLU A 18 -33.49 -18.17 15.24
N SER A 19 -32.93 -17.29 16.07
CA SER A 19 -32.85 -15.87 15.76
C SER A 19 -31.92 -15.72 14.56
N ASP A 20 -32.53 -15.73 13.38
CA ASP A 20 -31.92 -15.36 12.11
C ASP A 20 -31.68 -13.84 12.12
N THR A 21 -30.83 -13.41 13.06
CA THR A 21 -30.08 -12.16 13.00
C THR A 21 -29.08 -12.33 11.88
N SER A 22 -29.61 -12.36 10.65
CA SER A 22 -28.93 -11.98 9.44
C SER A 22 -28.49 -10.53 9.63
N ALA A 23 -27.34 -10.39 10.31
CA ALA A 23 -26.61 -9.15 10.38
C ALA A 23 -26.22 -8.82 8.95
N THR A 24 -27.03 -7.96 8.31
CA THR A 24 -26.61 -7.24 7.11
C THR A 24 -25.21 -6.73 7.41
N PRO A 25 -24.19 -7.07 6.59
CA PRO A 25 -22.86 -6.52 6.80
C PRO A 25 -23.03 -5.00 6.85
N VAL A 26 -22.53 -4.39 7.92
CA VAL A 26 -22.48 -2.94 8.00
C VAL A 26 -21.65 -2.51 6.80
N ASP A 27 -22.24 -1.71 5.92
CA ASP A 27 -21.55 -1.11 4.77
C ASP A 27 -20.67 0.04 5.30
N ASP A 28 -19.67 -0.35 6.09
CA ASP A 28 -18.60 0.50 6.57
C ASP A 28 -17.80 0.96 5.35
N GLY A 29 -18.21 2.12 4.84
CA GLY A 29 -17.70 2.70 3.60
C GLY A 29 -16.17 2.77 3.55
N PRO A 30 -15.63 2.81 2.32
CA PRO A 30 -14.35 2.24 1.90
C PRO A 30 -13.25 2.31 2.95
N ALA A 31 -12.64 1.14 3.21
CA ALA A 31 -11.65 0.92 4.26
C ALA A 31 -10.59 2.03 4.26
N LYS A 32 -10.32 2.58 5.44
CA LYS A 32 -9.56 3.83 5.61
C LYS A 32 -8.14 3.49 6.05
N ARG A 33 -7.12 4.18 5.52
CA ARG A 33 -5.75 4.09 6.05
C ARG A 33 -5.74 4.40 7.54
N VAL A 34 -5.20 3.50 8.36
CA VAL A 34 -5.05 3.67 9.83
C VAL A 34 -3.59 3.70 10.28
N ALA A 35 -2.65 3.14 9.52
CA ALA A 35 -1.22 3.36 9.71
C ALA A 35 -0.47 3.45 8.36
N LEU A 36 0.63 4.19 8.36
CA LEU A 36 1.40 4.57 7.18
C LEU A 36 2.91 4.57 7.47
N TRP A 37 3.69 3.97 6.58
CA TRP A 37 5.11 4.25 6.40
C TRP A 37 5.36 4.57 4.93
N GLY A 38 5.91 5.74 4.64
CA GLY A 38 6.23 6.22 3.30
C GLY A 38 7.59 6.94 3.25
N ALA A 39 7.92 7.48 2.08
CA ALA A 39 9.18 8.18 1.84
C ALA A 39 9.00 9.33 0.84
N GLU A 40 9.38 10.54 1.23
CA GLU A 40 9.27 11.78 0.43
C GLU A 40 10.66 12.26 -0.04
N GLY A 41 10.74 12.80 -1.26
CA GLY A 41 12.00 13.36 -1.79
C GLY A 41 13.14 12.33 -1.92
N GLY A 42 14.37 12.78 -1.69
CA GLY A 42 15.59 12.03 -2.01
C GLY A 42 15.93 12.02 -3.50
N PHE A 43 17.14 11.60 -3.84
CA PHE A 43 17.66 11.58 -5.20
C PHE A 43 17.17 10.33 -5.95
N VAL A 44 16.12 10.48 -6.74
CA VAL A 44 15.54 9.44 -7.61
C VAL A 44 15.14 10.00 -8.96
N THR A 45 14.96 9.15 -9.97
CA THR A 45 14.38 9.59 -11.26
C THR A 45 12.92 10.02 -11.08
N VAL A 46 12.39 10.86 -11.98
CA VAL A 46 11.00 11.31 -11.84
C VAL A 46 10.00 10.16 -12.04
N THR A 47 10.33 9.20 -12.91
CA THR A 47 9.62 7.92 -13.06
C THR A 47 9.59 7.12 -11.75
N MET A 48 10.73 7.00 -11.05
CA MET A 48 10.80 6.37 -9.72
C MET A 48 9.95 7.11 -8.69
N ASN A 49 9.91 8.44 -8.71
CA ASN A 49 9.15 9.24 -7.76
C ASN A 49 7.63 9.13 -8.00
N ALA A 50 7.19 9.23 -9.26
CA ALA A 50 5.79 9.11 -9.66
C ALA A 50 5.21 7.69 -9.40
N LEU A 51 6.05 6.66 -9.54
CA LEU A 51 5.70 5.27 -9.25
C LEU A 51 6.05 4.84 -7.82
N ARG A 52 6.53 5.74 -6.94
CA ARG A 52 6.79 5.41 -5.53
C ARG A 52 5.44 5.18 -4.81
N PRO A 53 5.18 3.98 -4.25
CA PRO A 53 4.12 3.81 -3.26
C PRO A 53 4.65 4.18 -1.86
N PRO A 54 3.79 4.36 -0.86
CA PRO A 54 4.20 4.15 0.52
C PRO A 54 4.80 2.74 0.70
N LYS A 55 5.74 2.60 1.63
CA LYS A 55 6.37 1.31 1.95
C LYS A 55 5.39 0.34 2.59
N VAL A 56 4.59 0.81 3.55
CA VAL A 56 3.53 0.02 4.18
C VAL A 56 2.32 0.92 4.43
N VAL A 57 1.14 0.38 4.14
CA VAL A 57 -0.14 0.99 4.50
C VAL A 57 -1.02 -0.07 5.14
N LEU A 58 -1.54 0.22 6.33
CA LEU A 58 -2.53 -0.61 7.01
C LEU A 58 -3.90 0.07 6.90
N TYR A 59 -4.91 -0.68 6.47
CA TYR A 59 -6.30 -0.25 6.35
C TYR A 59 -7.14 -0.71 7.54
N SER A 60 -8.27 -0.02 7.78
CA SER A 60 -9.14 -0.21 8.94
C SER A 60 -9.81 -1.60 9.03
N ASP A 61 -9.81 -2.35 7.93
CA ASP A 61 -10.26 -3.75 7.88
C ASP A 61 -9.15 -4.75 8.24
N GLY A 62 -7.92 -4.28 8.53
CA GLY A 62 -6.74 -5.12 8.74
C GLY A 62 -6.00 -5.53 7.46
N LEU A 63 -6.33 -4.99 6.29
CA LEU A 63 -5.50 -5.18 5.09
C LEU A 63 -4.23 -4.34 5.18
N ALA A 64 -3.06 -4.98 5.28
CA ALA A 64 -1.76 -4.35 5.06
C ALA A 64 -1.32 -4.53 3.60
N ILE A 65 -0.96 -3.43 2.94
CA ILE A 65 -0.37 -3.42 1.59
C ILE A 65 1.07 -2.89 1.71
N VAL A 66 2.01 -3.56 1.03
CA VAL A 66 3.45 -3.33 1.13
C VAL A 66 4.03 -3.13 -0.26
N ASP A 67 4.78 -2.03 -0.44
CA ASP A 67 5.38 -1.60 -1.72
C ASP A 67 4.40 -1.68 -2.94
N ALA A 68 3.09 -1.49 -2.70
CA ALA A 68 1.99 -1.70 -3.65
C ALA A 68 2.09 -3.00 -4.50
N SER A 69 2.69 -4.05 -3.91
CA SER A 69 3.03 -5.31 -4.61
C SER A 69 2.85 -6.57 -3.77
N LYS A 70 2.86 -6.46 -2.44
CA LYS A 70 2.47 -7.52 -1.50
C LYS A 70 1.30 -7.07 -0.63
N GLN A 71 0.50 -8.03 -0.18
CA GLN A 71 -0.57 -7.80 0.80
C GLN A 71 -0.57 -8.88 1.90
N LEU A 72 -0.97 -8.48 3.10
CA LEU A 72 -1.14 -9.35 4.27
C LEU A 72 -2.44 -8.96 4.98
N LYS A 73 -3.26 -9.93 5.36
CA LYS A 73 -4.45 -9.70 6.20
C LYS A 73 -4.07 -9.91 7.65
N LEU A 74 -4.14 -8.87 8.46
CA LEU A 74 -4.00 -8.92 9.91
C LEU A 74 -5.36 -9.28 10.53
N THR A 75 -5.32 -9.77 11.77
CA THR A 75 -6.50 -9.80 12.65
C THR A 75 -6.83 -8.39 13.19
N ASP A 76 -8.06 -8.19 13.66
CA ASP A 76 -8.49 -6.95 14.30
C ASP A 76 -7.62 -6.61 15.53
N ALA A 77 -7.15 -7.63 16.26
CA ALA A 77 -6.25 -7.50 17.40
C ALA A 77 -4.87 -6.95 16.99
N GLU A 78 -4.22 -7.55 15.99
CA GLU A 78 -2.93 -7.06 15.47
C GLU A 78 -3.06 -5.67 14.83
N THR A 79 -4.20 -5.39 14.20
CA THR A 79 -4.52 -4.09 13.59
C THR A 79 -4.66 -3.02 14.69
N GLY A 80 -5.41 -3.32 15.75
CA GLY A 80 -5.56 -2.45 16.92
C GLY A 80 -4.25 -2.24 17.68
N GLU A 81 -3.45 -3.28 17.89
CA GLU A 81 -2.13 -3.21 18.53
C GLU A 81 -1.15 -2.35 17.71
N THR A 82 -1.12 -2.52 16.38
CA THR A 82 -0.30 -1.71 15.48
C THR A 82 -0.70 -0.23 15.58
N VAL A 83 -1.99 0.08 15.50
CA VAL A 83 -2.50 1.46 15.56
C VAL A 83 -2.24 2.08 16.93
N ALA A 84 -2.48 1.36 18.02
CA ALA A 84 -2.22 1.86 19.38
C ALA A 84 -0.72 2.11 19.64
N SER A 85 0.15 1.25 19.11
CA SER A 85 1.61 1.43 19.21
C SER A 85 2.08 2.63 18.39
N MET A 86 1.63 2.76 17.14
CA MET A 86 1.93 3.91 16.29
C MET A 86 1.38 5.23 16.87
N GLU A 87 0.18 5.23 17.46
CA GLU A 87 -0.36 6.38 18.19
C GLU A 87 0.53 6.74 19.38
N THR A 88 0.98 5.74 20.16
CA THR A 88 1.88 5.95 21.31
C THR A 88 3.23 6.54 20.90
N TYR A 89 3.83 6.08 19.79
CA TYR A 89 5.13 6.56 19.32
C TYR A 89 5.10 7.95 18.66
N LEU A 90 4.02 8.26 17.93
CA LEU A 90 3.91 9.51 17.16
C LEU A 90 3.24 10.65 17.96
N THR A 91 2.49 10.36 19.02
CA THR A 91 1.87 11.39 19.87
C THR A 91 2.94 12.26 20.54
N GLY A 92 2.81 13.58 20.39
CA GLY A 92 3.76 14.56 20.95
C GLY A 92 4.99 14.84 20.08
N GLN A 93 5.18 14.12 18.97
CA GLN A 93 6.19 14.45 17.97
C GLN A 93 5.74 15.69 17.16
N PRO A 94 6.67 16.54 16.69
CA PRO A 94 6.36 17.59 15.73
C PRO A 94 6.06 17.00 14.33
N PRO A 95 5.30 17.70 13.46
CA PRO A 95 4.98 17.22 12.10
C PRO A 95 6.21 16.96 11.21
N THR A 96 7.30 17.68 11.47
CA THR A 96 8.65 17.35 11.01
C THR A 96 9.54 17.28 12.24
N ALA A 97 10.16 16.13 12.47
CA ALA A 97 11.17 15.94 13.50
C ALA A 97 12.55 16.34 12.97
N GLU A 98 13.34 16.99 13.81
CA GLU A 98 14.75 17.32 13.54
C GLU A 98 15.66 16.45 14.42
N PRO A 99 16.84 16.01 13.91
CA PRO A 99 17.79 15.27 14.71
C PRO A 99 18.52 16.21 15.68
N LYS A 100 18.93 15.69 16.85
CA LYS A 100 19.70 16.42 17.86
C LYS A 100 20.97 17.05 17.25
N PRO A 101 21.41 18.23 17.74
CA PRO A 101 22.67 18.85 17.33
C PRO A 101 23.86 17.88 17.43
N GLY A 102 24.73 17.90 16.42
CA GLY A 102 25.85 16.96 16.28
C GLY A 102 25.56 15.76 15.36
N ALA A 103 24.32 15.59 14.88
CA ALA A 103 24.03 14.63 13.82
C ALA A 103 24.85 14.95 12.55
N PRO A 104 25.38 13.93 11.84
CA PRO A 104 26.05 14.16 10.56
C PRO A 104 25.04 14.61 9.51
N ALA A 105 25.48 15.51 8.62
CA ALA A 105 24.68 15.92 7.47
C ALA A 105 24.57 14.76 6.47
N VAL A 106 23.35 14.39 6.09
CA VAL A 106 23.06 13.35 5.10
C VAL A 106 22.23 13.97 3.97
N THR A 107 22.75 13.96 2.76
CA THR A 107 22.04 14.43 1.55
C THR A 107 21.41 13.25 0.82
N ASP A 108 20.57 13.55 -0.18
CA ASP A 108 20.10 12.62 -1.22
C ASP A 108 19.25 11.41 -0.77
N VAL A 109 19.15 11.14 0.53
CA VAL A 109 18.23 10.16 1.11
C VAL A 109 16.79 10.71 1.18
N PRO A 110 15.75 9.89 0.98
CA PRO A 110 14.38 10.29 1.23
C PRO A 110 14.10 10.62 2.71
N THR A 111 13.23 11.59 2.95
CA THR A 111 12.60 11.82 4.26
C THR A 111 11.65 10.66 4.55
N THR A 112 11.79 10.00 5.70
CA THR A 112 10.83 8.99 6.13
C THR A 112 9.55 9.68 6.59
N VAL A 113 8.40 9.17 6.16
CA VAL A 113 7.08 9.60 6.65
C VAL A 113 6.49 8.44 7.45
N LEU A 114 6.15 8.69 8.71
CA LEU A 114 5.41 7.77 9.57
C LEU A 114 4.05 8.39 9.88
N GLY A 115 2.98 7.60 9.89
CA GLY A 115 1.67 8.13 10.19
C GLY A 115 0.70 7.12 10.78
N VAL A 116 -0.30 7.64 11.50
CA VAL A 116 -1.35 6.88 12.17
C VAL A 116 -2.65 7.67 12.17
N ARG A 117 -3.81 7.01 12.09
CA ARG A 117 -5.11 7.68 12.24
C ARG A 117 -5.42 7.85 13.73
N GLY A 118 -5.45 9.10 14.18
CA GLY A 118 -5.83 9.45 15.55
C GLY A 118 -7.32 9.27 15.82
N LYS A 119 -7.69 9.33 17.11
CA LYS A 119 -9.10 9.17 17.56
C LYS A 119 -10.07 10.23 17.05
N ASP A 120 -9.57 11.35 16.51
CA ASP A 120 -10.37 12.38 15.83
C ASP A 120 -10.64 12.07 14.34
N GLY A 121 -10.16 10.91 13.86
CA GLY A 121 -10.31 10.45 12.49
C GLY A 121 -9.29 11.02 11.49
N LYS A 122 -8.38 11.93 11.90
CA LYS A 122 -7.33 12.49 11.03
C LYS A 122 -6.06 11.63 11.06
N MET A 123 -5.25 11.73 10.01
CA MET A 123 -3.87 11.22 10.04
C MET A 123 -2.99 12.19 10.83
N LEU A 124 -2.35 11.68 11.89
CA LEU A 124 -1.14 12.26 12.46
C LEU A 124 0.04 11.74 11.63
N GLU A 125 0.82 12.65 11.03
CA GLU A 125 2.01 12.31 10.27
C GLU A 125 3.25 13.00 10.87
N VAL A 126 4.37 12.29 10.86
CA VAL A 126 5.69 12.77 11.28
C VAL A 126 6.69 12.51 10.16
N ARG A 127 7.37 13.58 9.73
CA ARG A 127 8.46 13.55 8.74
C ARG A 127 9.80 13.54 9.46
N ALA A 128 10.63 12.54 9.17
CA ALA A 128 11.95 12.36 9.77
C ALA A 128 13.03 12.23 8.67
N PRO A 129 13.73 13.33 8.32
CA PRO A 129 14.83 13.32 7.38
C PRO A 129 15.95 12.35 7.81
N ALA A 130 16.44 11.51 6.89
CA ALA A 130 17.57 10.61 7.12
C ALA A 130 17.45 9.68 8.35
N LEU A 131 16.23 9.31 8.77
CA LEU A 131 15.96 8.56 10.02
C LEU A 131 16.80 7.27 10.14
N ASP A 132 16.98 6.51 9.05
CA ASP A 132 17.78 5.29 9.05
C ASP A 132 19.30 5.53 9.17
N GLN A 133 19.77 6.74 8.86
CA GLN A 133 21.20 7.09 8.88
C GLN A 133 21.63 7.79 10.18
N VAL A 134 20.70 8.47 10.87
CA VAL A 134 20.98 9.23 12.11
C VAL A 134 20.02 8.90 13.26
N ALA A 135 19.51 7.66 13.31
CA ALA A 135 18.52 7.19 14.28
C ALA A 135 18.80 7.58 15.75
N ASP A 136 20.05 7.46 16.22
CA ASP A 136 20.45 7.79 17.61
C ASP A 136 20.25 9.28 17.97
N PHE A 137 20.24 10.15 16.96
CA PHE A 137 20.00 11.59 17.11
C PHE A 137 18.50 11.93 17.21
N TYR A 138 17.59 11.00 16.95
CA TYR A 138 16.14 11.19 17.10
C TYR A 138 15.62 10.72 18.48
N PRO A 139 14.35 10.99 18.82
CA PRO A 139 13.61 10.21 19.81
C PRO A 139 13.50 8.75 19.33
N LYS A 140 13.75 7.78 20.23
CA LYS A 140 13.76 6.34 19.91
C LYS A 140 12.40 5.86 19.36
N GLU A 141 11.34 6.57 19.70
CA GLU A 141 9.96 6.33 19.32
C GLU A 141 9.78 6.34 17.79
N LEU A 142 10.50 7.21 17.07
CA LEU A 142 10.46 7.24 15.60
C LEU A 142 11.09 5.98 14.99
N SER A 143 12.21 5.52 15.57
CA SER A 143 12.90 4.30 15.14
C SER A 143 12.08 3.03 15.44
N GLU A 144 11.44 2.96 16.61
CA GLU A 144 10.54 1.84 16.96
C GLU A 144 9.24 1.85 16.13
N ALA A 145 8.65 3.02 15.85
CA ALA A 145 7.53 3.15 14.92
C ALA A 145 7.89 2.68 13.50
N LYS A 146 9.05 3.07 12.97
CA LYS A 146 9.53 2.57 11.68
C LYS A 146 9.74 1.05 11.70
N LYS A 147 10.38 0.53 12.75
CA LYS A 147 10.68 -0.91 12.95
C LYS A 147 9.41 -1.77 13.09
N LEU A 148 8.35 -1.25 13.70
CA LEU A 148 7.03 -1.89 13.73
C LEU A 148 6.46 -2.06 12.31
N MET A 149 6.49 -1.00 11.50
CA MET A 149 6.02 -1.04 10.11
C MET A 149 6.93 -1.89 9.21
N ASP A 150 8.24 -1.89 9.44
CA ASP A 150 9.22 -2.76 8.78
C ASP A 150 9.02 -4.25 9.12
N GLY A 151 8.59 -4.54 10.36
CA GLY A 151 8.09 -5.86 10.76
C GLY A 151 6.89 -6.31 9.94
N LEU A 152 5.93 -5.42 9.65
CA LEU A 152 4.81 -5.72 8.75
C LEU A 152 5.26 -5.93 7.30
N ALA A 153 6.23 -5.13 6.82
CA ALA A 153 6.83 -5.32 5.48
C ALA A 153 7.48 -6.71 5.35
N THR A 154 8.29 -7.10 6.34
CA THR A 154 8.96 -8.40 6.41
C THR A 154 7.97 -9.56 6.51
N ARG A 155 6.90 -9.42 7.31
CA ARG A 155 5.81 -10.40 7.39
C ARG A 155 5.08 -10.56 6.06
N ALA A 156 4.74 -9.46 5.37
CA ALA A 156 4.08 -9.51 4.06
C ALA A 156 4.97 -10.09 2.95
N ALA A 157 6.28 -9.85 3.01
CA ALA A 157 7.24 -10.46 2.08
C ALA A 157 7.38 -11.98 2.27
N THR A 158 7.20 -12.47 3.51
CA THR A 158 7.41 -13.89 3.89
C THR A 158 6.12 -14.72 3.82
N ALA A 159 4.99 -14.16 4.24
CA ALA A 159 3.71 -14.86 4.41
C ALA A 159 2.51 -14.15 3.75
N GLY A 160 2.74 -13.02 3.09
CA GLY A 160 1.72 -12.32 2.32
C GLY A 160 1.51 -12.90 0.91
N THR A 161 0.44 -12.46 0.25
CA THR A 161 0.17 -12.76 -1.16
C THR A 161 0.58 -11.59 -2.05
N ASP A 162 0.61 -11.79 -3.37
CA ASP A 162 0.77 -10.68 -4.30
C ASP A 162 -0.44 -9.73 -4.23
N TYR A 163 -0.18 -8.42 -4.23
CA TYR A 163 -1.23 -7.42 -4.32
C TYR A 163 -1.65 -7.23 -5.78
N VAL A 164 -2.96 -7.18 -6.02
CA VAL A 164 -3.57 -6.92 -7.34
C VAL A 164 -4.74 -5.96 -7.14
N ALA A 165 -4.77 -4.89 -7.93
CA ALA A 165 -5.84 -3.89 -7.89
C ALA A 165 -6.53 -3.73 -9.25
N THR A 166 -7.76 -3.21 -9.23
CA THR A 166 -8.56 -2.84 -10.42
C THR A 166 -8.09 -1.56 -11.12
N ARG A 167 -7.10 -0.86 -10.53
CA ARG A 167 -6.50 0.40 -11.00
C ARG A 167 -4.97 0.34 -10.90
N VAL A 168 -4.28 0.97 -11.86
CA VAL A 168 -2.82 1.15 -11.86
C VAL A 168 -2.45 2.58 -12.24
N ARG A 169 -1.32 3.07 -11.70
CA ARG A 169 -0.62 4.25 -12.20
C ARG A 169 0.33 3.82 -13.29
N VAL A 170 0.15 4.33 -14.51
CA VAL A 170 1.08 4.16 -15.62
C VAL A 170 1.94 5.42 -15.74
N VAL A 171 3.24 5.24 -15.93
CA VAL A 171 4.17 6.30 -16.31
C VAL A 171 4.84 5.94 -17.63
N ALA A 172 4.96 6.93 -18.51
CA ALA A 172 5.66 6.86 -19.78
C ALA A 172 6.81 7.87 -19.79
N GLU A 173 8.03 7.37 -19.98
CA GLU A 173 9.25 8.17 -20.10
C GLU A 173 9.68 8.20 -21.57
N GLY A 174 9.79 9.40 -22.16
CA GLY A 174 10.08 9.58 -23.59
C GLY A 174 11.54 9.26 -23.91
N VAL A 175 11.79 8.51 -24.99
CA VAL A 175 13.15 8.15 -25.41
C VAL A 175 13.45 8.54 -26.85
N THR A 176 14.64 9.08 -27.08
CA THR A 176 15.08 9.63 -28.38
C THR A 176 15.66 8.59 -29.34
N SER A 177 16.03 7.41 -28.84
CA SER A 177 16.53 6.29 -29.64
C SER A 177 16.08 4.94 -29.08
N ALA A 178 16.03 3.91 -29.94
CA ALA A 178 15.64 2.57 -29.58
C ALA A 178 16.87 1.64 -29.54
N GLU A 179 17.43 1.41 -28.35
CA GLU A 179 18.30 0.26 -28.09
C GLU A 179 17.43 -1.00 -27.96
N GLY A 180 16.88 -1.47 -29.08
CA GLY A 180 16.00 -2.65 -29.14
C GLY A 180 14.88 -2.52 -30.17
N LYS A 181 14.01 -3.53 -30.22
CA LYS A 181 12.80 -3.52 -31.05
C LYS A 181 11.60 -3.09 -30.20
N PRO A 182 10.96 -1.93 -30.44
CA PRO A 182 9.79 -1.51 -29.69
C PRO A 182 8.58 -2.42 -29.96
N ALA A 183 7.79 -2.66 -28.92
CA ALA A 183 6.46 -3.26 -29.03
C ALA A 183 5.42 -2.23 -29.53
N PRO A 184 4.30 -2.66 -30.15
CA PRO A 184 3.17 -1.78 -30.36
C PRO A 184 2.56 -1.38 -29.01
N TRP A 185 2.07 -0.14 -28.90
CA TRP A 185 1.43 0.37 -27.68
C TRP A 185 0.31 -0.57 -27.17
N PRO A 186 0.17 -0.83 -25.86
CA PRO A 186 -0.83 -1.76 -25.34
C PRO A 186 -2.26 -1.31 -25.65
N ALA A 187 -3.03 -2.15 -26.33
CA ALA A 187 -4.37 -1.80 -26.79
C ALA A 187 -5.30 -1.41 -25.62
N GLY A 188 -5.96 -0.26 -25.74
CA GLY A 188 -6.86 0.28 -24.73
C GLY A 188 -6.18 1.07 -23.60
N VAL A 189 -4.85 1.08 -23.51
CA VAL A 189 -4.11 2.01 -22.63
C VAL A 189 -4.04 3.37 -23.34
N PRO A 190 -4.38 4.51 -22.69
CA PRO A 190 -4.28 5.83 -23.32
C PRO A 190 -2.83 6.17 -23.72
N GLU A 191 -2.62 6.68 -24.93
CA GLU A 191 -1.29 7.16 -25.36
C GLU A 191 -0.97 8.57 -24.80
N PRO A 192 0.31 8.91 -24.58
CA PRO A 192 0.75 10.27 -24.30
C PRO A 192 0.43 11.22 -25.46
N SER A 193 -0.11 12.40 -25.13
CA SER A 193 -0.49 13.44 -26.08
C SER A 193 0.06 14.80 -25.67
N GLY A 194 0.80 15.46 -26.56
CA GLY A 194 1.50 16.72 -26.27
C GLY A 194 2.91 16.50 -25.72
N THR A 195 3.45 17.51 -25.02
CA THR A 195 4.79 17.45 -24.42
C THR A 195 4.82 16.43 -23.28
N VAL A 196 5.85 15.58 -23.28
CA VAL A 196 6.12 14.60 -22.22
C VAL A 196 7.39 15.03 -21.49
N GLU A 197 7.25 15.96 -20.54
CA GLU A 197 8.37 16.46 -19.73
C GLU A 197 7.99 16.56 -18.25
N PRO A 198 8.83 16.03 -17.33
CA PRO A 198 9.88 15.04 -17.59
C PRO A 198 9.32 13.64 -17.93
N ILE A 199 8.03 13.41 -17.62
CA ILE A 199 7.30 12.15 -17.81
C ILE A 199 5.84 12.43 -18.15
N TRP A 200 5.13 11.43 -18.66
CA TRP A 200 3.67 11.41 -18.72
C TRP A 200 3.16 10.40 -17.69
N GLN A 201 2.13 10.76 -16.95
CA GLN A 201 1.51 9.90 -15.93
C GLN A 201 0.01 9.84 -16.17
N LYS A 202 -0.57 8.63 -16.06
CA LYS A 202 -2.02 8.47 -16.01
C LYS A 202 -2.43 7.27 -15.18
N ASP A 203 -3.46 7.47 -14.38
CA ASP A 203 -4.12 6.40 -13.64
C ASP A 203 -5.20 5.78 -14.55
N VAL A 204 -5.22 4.45 -14.64
CA VAL A 204 -6.07 3.69 -15.57
C VAL A 204 -6.72 2.49 -14.87
N GLU A 205 -7.84 2.03 -15.42
CA GLU A 205 -8.71 1.03 -14.80
C GLU A 205 -9.25 -0.01 -15.81
N GLY A 206 -9.89 -1.06 -15.28
CA GLY A 206 -10.62 -2.05 -16.08
C GLY A 206 -9.76 -2.75 -17.14
N ALA A 207 -10.20 -2.74 -18.39
CA ALA A 207 -9.51 -3.44 -19.48
C ALA A 207 -8.08 -2.91 -19.73
N ALA A 208 -7.82 -1.62 -19.49
CA ALA A 208 -6.49 -1.02 -19.66
C ALA A 208 -5.47 -1.61 -18.66
N VAL A 209 -5.90 -1.92 -17.42
CA VAL A 209 -5.06 -2.63 -16.44
C VAL A 209 -4.67 -4.00 -16.97
N SER A 210 -5.64 -4.78 -17.45
CA SER A 210 -5.38 -6.11 -18.04
C SER A 210 -4.52 -6.09 -19.31
N ALA A 211 -4.40 -4.94 -19.99
CA ALA A 211 -3.50 -4.75 -21.12
C ALA A 211 -2.08 -4.41 -20.66
N ILE A 212 -1.91 -3.43 -19.75
CA ILE A 212 -0.57 -3.00 -19.31
C ILE A 212 0.14 -4.06 -18.46
N THR A 213 -0.55 -4.75 -17.55
CA THR A 213 0.07 -5.79 -16.69
C THR A 213 0.48 -7.06 -17.44
N LYS A 214 -0.04 -7.27 -18.65
CA LYS A 214 0.41 -8.33 -19.58
C LYS A 214 1.54 -7.87 -20.50
N ALA A 215 1.60 -6.58 -20.82
CA ALA A 215 2.61 -6.01 -21.72
C ALA A 215 3.91 -5.62 -20.99
N VAL A 216 3.82 -5.29 -19.69
CA VAL A 216 4.93 -4.82 -18.86
C VAL A 216 4.94 -5.64 -17.56
N PRO A 217 6.02 -6.38 -17.25
CA PRO A 217 6.15 -7.11 -15.99
C PRO A 217 5.96 -6.22 -14.75
N ALA A 218 5.49 -6.81 -13.66
CA ALA A 218 5.29 -6.09 -12.40
C ALA A 218 6.61 -5.79 -11.67
N GLY A 219 6.69 -4.62 -11.04
CA GLY A 219 7.78 -4.23 -10.15
C GLY A 219 8.88 -3.38 -10.80
N GLN A 220 9.79 -2.86 -9.98
CA GLN A 220 10.84 -1.92 -10.39
C GLN A 220 12.10 -2.58 -10.97
N GLN A 221 11.96 -3.67 -11.73
CA GLN A 221 13.07 -4.21 -12.53
C GLN A 221 13.05 -3.56 -13.92
N TYR A 222 13.95 -2.60 -14.13
CA TYR A 222 14.03 -1.70 -15.29
C TYR A 222 14.49 -2.37 -16.60
N GLY A 223 13.99 -3.57 -16.90
CA GLY A 223 14.02 -4.14 -18.24
C GLY A 223 13.16 -3.26 -19.15
N ARG A 224 13.81 -2.39 -19.94
CA ARG A 224 13.18 -1.30 -20.72
C ARG A 224 12.03 -1.82 -21.58
N SER A 225 10.82 -1.71 -21.06
CA SER A 225 9.60 -2.12 -21.75
C SER A 225 9.24 -1.00 -22.72
N LEU A 226 9.84 -1.08 -23.92
CA LEU A 226 9.86 -0.03 -24.93
C LEU A 226 8.67 -0.19 -25.88
N PHE A 227 7.84 0.86 -25.98
CA PHE A 227 6.64 0.89 -26.81
C PHE A 227 6.68 2.01 -27.84
N LYS A 228 5.99 1.78 -28.96
CA LYS A 228 5.76 2.76 -30.03
C LYS A 228 4.27 3.08 -30.13
N THR A 229 3.94 4.37 -30.06
CA THR A 229 2.57 4.89 -30.23
C THR A 229 2.09 4.84 -31.68
N GLY A 230 0.80 5.07 -31.92
CA GLY A 230 0.22 5.28 -33.25
C GLY A 230 0.82 6.49 -33.98
N SER A 231 1.21 7.54 -33.25
CA SER A 231 1.99 8.68 -33.77
C SER A 231 3.46 8.35 -34.09
N GLY A 232 3.95 7.18 -33.65
CA GLY A 232 5.29 6.69 -33.90
C GLY A 232 6.36 7.16 -32.90
N ALA A 233 5.99 7.91 -31.86
CA ALA A 233 6.86 8.26 -30.75
C ALA A 233 7.20 7.02 -29.89
N LEU A 234 8.30 7.11 -29.12
CA LEU A 234 8.85 6.00 -28.35
C LEU A 234 8.86 6.32 -26.85
N PHE A 235 8.41 5.36 -26.04
CA PHE A 235 8.35 5.48 -24.59
C PHE A 235 8.82 4.20 -23.90
N VAL A 236 9.51 4.32 -22.77
CA VAL A 236 9.56 3.26 -21.77
C VAL A 236 8.32 3.36 -20.90
N LEU A 237 7.57 2.26 -20.78
CA LEU A 237 6.44 2.17 -19.85
C LEU A 237 6.85 1.46 -18.57
N SER A 238 6.34 1.98 -17.46
CA SER A 238 6.42 1.40 -16.12
C SER A 238 5.10 1.66 -15.39
N TRP A 239 4.71 0.78 -14.45
CA TRP A 239 3.46 0.92 -13.72
C TRP A 239 3.56 0.38 -12.29
N ARG A 240 2.60 0.76 -11.44
CA ARG A 240 2.29 0.06 -10.18
C ARG A 240 0.78 0.01 -9.93
N TYR A 241 0.31 -0.95 -9.14
CA TYR A 241 -1.06 -0.87 -8.62
C TYR A 241 -1.25 0.40 -7.79
N LEU A 242 -2.46 0.96 -7.87
CA LEU A 242 -2.90 1.99 -6.94
C LEU A 242 -3.38 1.33 -5.66
N LEU A 243 -3.23 2.04 -4.54
CA LEU A 243 -3.84 1.66 -3.28
C LEU A 243 -5.35 1.93 -3.28
N PRO A 244 -6.15 1.33 -2.37
CA PRO A 244 -7.60 1.49 -2.31
C PRO A 244 -8.15 2.93 -2.22
N ASP A 245 -7.33 3.90 -1.79
CA ASP A 245 -7.70 5.32 -1.64
C ASP A 245 -6.75 6.30 -2.36
N GLU A 246 -6.08 5.82 -3.42
CA GLU A 246 -5.57 6.67 -4.53
C GLU A 246 -6.57 6.70 -5.69
#